data_AF-A0A1B6M260-F1
#
_entry.id   AF-A0A1B6M260-F1
#
_cell.length_a   1.000
_cell.length_b   1.000
_cell.length_c   1.000
_cell.angle_alpha   90.00
_cell.angle_beta   90.00
_cell.angle_gamma   90.00
#
_symmetry.space_group_name_H-M   'P 1'
#
loop_
_entity.id
_entity.type
_entity.pdbx_description
1 polymer ?
#
loop_
_entity_poly.entity_id
_entity_poly.type
_entity_poly.pdbx_seq_one_letter_code
_entity_poly.pdbx_strand_id
1 'polypeptide(L)'
;IITMAVGVLTYQLVILQAIYYVLVHKNPYKYYCSLGPGVLTAFATASKAAALPVTFQLLDEKVKVDPRVTRFILPLGTLNMDGTALFLAVSVCFLAQINNIPLTIGDILTLGLSCTAASMSSATVPSAALV
;
A
#
# COMPACT_ATOMS: atom_id res chain seq x y z
N ILE A 1 -5.38 13.06 -9.78
CA ILE A 1 -6.28 12.36 -8.83
C ILE A 1 -6.84 11.07 -9.43
N ILE A 2 -7.56 11.11 -10.56
CA ILE A 2 -8.15 9.90 -11.19
C ILE A 2 -7.08 8.84 -11.48
N THR A 3 -5.94 9.20 -12.07
CA THR A 3 -4.83 8.28 -12.37
C THR A 3 -4.29 7.57 -11.12
N MET A 4 -4.17 8.29 -10.00
CA MET A 4 -3.71 7.73 -8.74
C MET A 4 -4.75 6.75 -8.16
N ALA A 5 -6.03 7.15 -8.15
CA ALA A 5 -7.11 6.31 -7.64
C ALA A 5 -7.20 4.98 -8.42
N VAL A 6 -7.14 5.05 -9.76
CA VAL A 6 -7.13 3.87 -10.62
C VAL A 6 -5.88 3.03 -10.35
N GLY A 7 -4.70 3.64 -10.28
CA GLY A 7 -3.44 2.92 -10.03
C GLY A 7 -3.45 2.15 -8.70
N VAL A 8 -3.90 2.78 -7.61
CA VAL A 8 -4.01 2.14 -6.29
C VAL A 8 -5.05 1.02 -6.32
N LEU A 9 -6.21 1.23 -6.96
CA LEU A 9 -7.24 0.19 -7.07
C LEU A 9 -6.74 -1.02 -7.87
N THR A 10 -6.07 -0.80 -9.00
CA THR A 10 -5.49 -1.89 -9.80
C THR A 10 -4.40 -2.63 -9.02
N TYR A 11 -3.52 -1.92 -8.33
CA TYR A 11 -2.50 -2.56 -7.47
C TYR A 11 -3.14 -3.43 -6.37
N GLN A 12 -4.16 -2.90 -5.69
CA GLN A 12 -4.80 -3.58 -4.57
C GLN A 12 -5.68 -4.78 -4.98
N LEU A 13 -6.40 -4.66 -6.11
CA LEU A 13 -7.36 -5.66 -6.56
C LEU A 13 -6.78 -6.69 -7.53
N VAL A 14 -5.70 -6.36 -8.24
CA VAL A 14 -5.10 -7.26 -9.24
C VAL A 14 -3.75 -7.77 -8.76
N ILE A 15 -2.80 -6.87 -8.50
CA ILE A 15 -1.40 -7.25 -8.23
C ILE A 15 -1.29 -8.00 -6.90
N LEU A 16 -1.85 -7.45 -5.81
CA LEU A 16 -1.78 -8.11 -4.50
C LEU A 16 -2.55 -9.43 -4.46
N GLN A 17 -3.70 -9.52 -5.14
CA GLN A 17 -4.47 -10.77 -5.19
C GLN A 17 -3.74 -11.85 -6.01
N ALA A 18 -3.08 -11.45 -7.10
CA ALA A 18 -2.28 -12.35 -7.92
C ALA A 18 -1.07 -12.88 -7.13
N ILE A 19 -0.35 -12.01 -6.41
CA ILE A 19 0.78 -12.43 -5.54
C ILE A 19 0.30 -13.42 -4.48
N TYR A 20 -0.83 -13.15 -3.82
CA TYR A 20 -1.39 -14.05 -2.82
C TYR A 20 -1.75 -15.41 -3.41
N TYR A 21 -2.39 -15.41 -4.59
CA TYR A 21 -2.78 -16.64 -5.26
C TYR A 21 -1.57 -17.50 -5.65
N VAL A 22 -0.52 -16.88 -6.19
CA VAL A 22 0.70 -17.58 -6.61
C VAL A 22 1.49 -18.15 -5.43
N LEU A 23 1.56 -17.44 -4.29
CA LEU A 23 2.34 -17.89 -3.14
C LEU A 23 1.56 -18.88 -2.25
N VAL A 24 0.30 -18.58 -1.97
CA VAL A 24 -0.50 -19.33 -0.99
C VAL A 24 -1.35 -20.42 -1.66
N HIS A 25 -1.57 -20.33 -2.98
CA HIS A 25 -2.45 -21.22 -3.75
C HIS A 25 -3.86 -21.38 -3.16
N LYS A 26 -4.32 -20.35 -2.43
CA LYS A 26 -5.67 -20.29 -1.84
C LYS A 26 -6.45 -19.16 -2.47
N ASN A 27 -7.77 -19.26 -2.41
CA ASN A 27 -8.66 -18.23 -2.96
C ASN A 27 -8.46 -16.89 -2.21
N PRO A 28 -7.91 -15.86 -2.87
CA PRO A 28 -7.61 -14.58 -2.23
C PRO A 28 -8.87 -13.81 -1.82
N TYR A 29 -9.97 -13.97 -2.55
CA TYR A 29 -11.21 -13.23 -2.29
C TYR A 29 -11.83 -13.56 -0.93
N LYS A 30 -11.74 -14.82 -0.48
CA LYS A 30 -12.26 -15.23 0.85
C LYS A 30 -11.45 -14.60 1.98
N TYR A 31 -10.14 -14.49 1.79
CA TYR A 31 -9.24 -13.82 2.73
C TYR A 31 -9.53 -12.31 2.77
N TYR A 32 -9.64 -11.69 1.60
CA TYR A 32 -9.89 -10.25 1.48
C TYR A 32 -11.25 -9.83 2.05
N CYS A 33 -12.30 -10.62 1.81
CA CYS A 33 -13.64 -10.38 2.36
C CYS A 33 -13.65 -10.49 3.89
N SER A 34 -12.85 -11.41 4.46
CA SER A 34 -12.70 -11.55 5.92
C SER A 34 -12.07 -10.31 6.56
N LEU A 35 -11.17 -9.63 5.84
CA LEU A 35 -10.51 -8.39 6.25
C LEU A 35 -11.30 -7.11 5.93
N GLY A 36 -12.46 -7.22 5.28
CA GLY A 36 -13.30 -6.09 4.86
C GLY A 36 -13.54 -5.03 5.95
N PRO A 37 -13.89 -5.40 7.20
CA PRO A 37 -14.08 -4.43 8.26
C PRO A 37 -12.81 -3.63 8.58
N GLY A 38 -11.63 -4.26 8.57
CA GLY A 38 -10.36 -3.58 8.82
C GLY A 38 -10.00 -2.60 7.71
N VAL A 39 -10.27 -2.96 6.45
CA VAL A 39 -10.10 -2.06 5.30
C VAL A 39 -11.04 -0.86 5.41
N LEU A 40 -12.30 -1.07 5.80
CA LEU A 40 -13.28 0.00 5.99
C LEU A 40 -12.87 0.94 7.13
N THR A 41 -12.38 0.40 8.25
CA THR A 41 -11.86 1.23 9.36
C THR A 41 -10.62 2.02 8.93
N ALA A 42 -9.69 1.41 8.20
CA ALA A 42 -8.51 2.12 7.68
C ALA A 42 -8.90 3.26 6.74
N PHE A 43 -9.91 3.03 5.90
CA PHE A 43 -10.44 4.03 4.99
C PHE A 43 -11.15 5.16 5.76
N ALA A 44 -12.01 4.83 6.72
CA ALA A 44 -12.76 5.81 7.51
C ALA A 44 -11.88 6.67 8.43
N THR A 45 -10.82 6.08 8.99
CA THR A 45 -9.90 6.78 9.90
C THR A 45 -8.72 7.43 9.18
N ALA A 46 -8.54 7.15 7.89
CA ALA A 46 -7.39 7.57 7.08
C ALA A 46 -6.02 7.28 7.75
N SER A 47 -5.95 6.30 8.65
CA SER A 47 -4.78 6.02 9.48
C SER A 47 -4.51 4.53 9.61
N LYS A 48 -3.30 4.12 9.21
CA LYS A 48 -2.81 2.74 9.36
C LYS A 48 -2.68 2.34 10.83
N ALA A 49 -2.27 3.28 11.70
CA ALA A 49 -2.12 3.03 13.13
C ALA A 49 -3.47 2.77 13.82
N ALA A 50 -4.52 3.49 13.40
CA ALA A 50 -5.86 3.30 13.95
C ALA A 50 -6.52 1.98 13.51
N ALA A 51 -6.19 1.50 12.31
CA ALA A 51 -6.72 0.24 11.77
C ALA A 51 -5.95 -1.02 12.24
N LEU A 52 -4.74 -0.85 12.75
CA LEU A 52 -3.90 -1.95 13.21
C LEU A 52 -4.57 -2.85 14.27
N PRO A 53 -5.15 -2.33 15.37
CA PRO A 53 -5.79 -3.19 16.39
C PRO A 53 -7.00 -3.97 15.85
N VAL A 54 -7.78 -3.36 14.95
CA VAL A 54 -8.90 -4.03 14.28
C VAL A 54 -8.39 -5.16 13.37
N THR A 55 -7.28 -4.92 12.67
CA THR A 55 -6.67 -5.91 11.79
C THR A 55 -6.12 -7.10 12.58
N PHE A 56 -5.52 -6.88 13.75
CA PHE A 56 -5.09 -7.94 14.67
C PHE A 56 -6.26 -8.85 15.07
N GLN A 57 -7.38 -8.27 15.50
CA GLN A 57 -8.57 -9.03 15.89
C GLN A 57 -9.13 -9.87 14.73
N LEU A 58 -9.20 -9.30 13.53
CA LEU A 58 -9.70 -10.01 12.33
C LEU A 58 -8.79 -11.17 11.92
N LEU A 59 -7.47 -11.01 12.04
CA LEU A 59 -6.52 -12.06 11.70
C LEU A 59 -6.53 -13.21 12.71
N ASP A 60 -6.69 -12.92 14.00
CA ASP A 60 -6.77 -13.93 15.05
C ASP A 60 -8.13 -14.66 15.03
N GLU A 61 -9.26 -13.94 14.93
CA GLU A 61 -10.59 -14.55 15.03
C GLU A 61 -11.12 -15.15 13.72
N LYS A 62 -11.02 -14.41 12.60
CA LYS A 62 -11.62 -14.82 11.33
C LYS A 62 -10.68 -15.66 10.48
N VAL A 63 -9.43 -15.22 10.36
CA VAL A 63 -8.43 -15.90 9.51
C VAL A 63 -7.69 -17.00 10.27
N LYS A 64 -7.63 -16.92 11.61
CA LYS A 64 -6.96 -17.89 12.50
C LYS A 64 -5.49 -18.09 12.15
N VAL A 65 -4.77 -16.99 11.92
CA VAL A 65 -3.31 -17.00 11.72
C VAL A 65 -2.62 -17.19 13.07
N ASP A 66 -1.46 -17.85 13.10
CA ASP A 66 -0.67 -17.97 14.31
C ASP A 66 -0.30 -16.57 14.86
N PRO A 67 -0.68 -16.24 16.11
CA PRO A 67 -0.38 -14.93 16.71
C PRO A 67 1.10 -14.58 16.71
N ARG A 68 2.00 -15.59 16.71
CA ARG A 68 3.45 -15.38 16.62
C ARG A 68 3.85 -14.72 15.30
N VAL A 69 3.21 -15.13 14.20
CA VAL A 69 3.45 -14.58 12.87
C VAL A 69 2.81 -13.19 12.77
N THR A 70 1.55 -13.07 13.20
CA THR A 70 0.80 -11.81 13.15
C THR A 70 1.51 -10.70 13.94
N ARG A 71 1.97 -10.98 15.17
CA ARG A 71 2.65 -9.99 16.03
C ARG A 71 4.02 -9.55 15.53
N PHE A 72 4.67 -10.34 14.67
CA PHE A 72 5.93 -9.96 14.06
C PHE A 72 5.73 -9.20 12.74
N ILE A 73 4.87 -9.71 11.87
CA ILE A 73 4.71 -9.18 10.51
C ILE A 73 3.86 -7.89 10.48
N LEU A 74 2.81 -7.77 11.28
CA LEU A 74 1.94 -6.58 11.22
C LEU A 74 2.67 -5.27 11.59
N PRO A 75 3.48 -5.23 12.68
CA PRO A 75 4.26 -4.04 12.99
C PRO A 75 5.28 -3.71 11.90
N LEU A 76 5.95 -4.71 11.32
CA LEU A 76 6.85 -4.50 10.19
C LEU A 76 6.12 -3.97 8.95
N GLY A 77 4.88 -4.41 8.73
CA GLY A 77 4.04 -3.95 7.63
C GLY A 77 3.68 -2.45 7.71
N THR A 78 3.80 -1.81 8.88
CA THR A 78 3.62 -0.36 8.99
C THR A 78 4.68 0.44 8.23
N LEU A 79 5.88 -0.15 8.04
CA LEU A 79 6.97 0.41 7.24
C LEU A 79 6.70 0.32 5.73
N ASN A 80 5.78 -0.55 5.30
CA ASN A 80 5.41 -0.66 3.89
C ASN A 80 4.47 0.51 3.51
N MET A 81 5.00 1.40 2.68
CA MET A 81 4.33 2.61 2.20
C MET A 81 4.16 2.63 0.67
N ASP A 82 3.72 1.51 0.09
CA ASP A 82 3.47 1.34 -1.34
C ASP A 82 2.55 2.44 -1.91
N GLY A 83 1.48 2.79 -1.19
CA GLY A 83 0.57 3.87 -1.61
C GLY A 83 1.25 5.23 -1.72
N THR A 84 2.21 5.53 -0.83
CA THR A 84 2.99 6.77 -0.86
C THR A 84 4.00 6.74 -2.00
N ALA A 85 4.66 5.60 -2.25
CA ALA A 85 5.56 5.44 -3.39
C ALA A 85 4.84 5.69 -4.72
N LEU A 86 3.63 5.13 -4.88
CA LEU A 86 2.81 5.31 -6.08
C LEU A 86 2.37 6.78 -6.24
N PHE A 87 1.96 7.43 -5.13
CA PHE A 87 1.62 8.85 -5.15
C PHE A 87 2.79 9.74 -5.58
N LEU A 88 3.98 9.51 -5.01
CA LEU A 88 5.20 10.26 -5.36
C LEU A 88 5.55 10.07 -6.84
N ALA A 89 5.58 8.83 -7.32
CA ALA A 89 5.92 8.52 -8.71
C ALA A 89 4.95 9.19 -9.70
N VAL A 90 3.64 9.09 -9.44
CA VAL A 90 2.62 9.73 -10.31
C VAL A 90 2.72 11.26 -10.25
N SER A 91 3.00 11.83 -9.08
CA SER A 91 3.14 13.28 -8.92
C SER A 91 4.34 13.84 -9.68
N VAL A 92 5.49 13.15 -9.64
CA VAL A 92 6.67 13.57 -10.40
C VAL A 92 6.45 13.41 -11.90
N CYS A 93 5.86 12.30 -12.35
CA CYS A 93 5.50 12.13 -13.77
C CYS A 93 4.56 13.24 -14.26
N PHE A 94 3.56 13.60 -13.46
CA PHE A 94 2.65 14.70 -13.78
C PHE A 94 3.36 16.06 -13.86
N LEU A 95 4.28 16.33 -12.92
CA LEU A 95 5.06 17.56 -12.92
C LEU A 95 5.95 17.67 -14.17
N ALA A 96 6.62 16.57 -14.55
CA ALA A 96 7.43 16.52 -15.76
C ALA A 96 6.60 16.78 -17.03
N GLN A 97 5.39 16.23 -17.10
CA GLN A 97 4.47 16.44 -18.21
C GLN A 97 4.03 17.90 -18.35
N ILE A 98 3.68 18.57 -17.24
CA ILE A 98 3.30 20.00 -17.26
C ILE A 98 4.46 20.88 -17.72
N ASN A 99 5.68 20.56 -17.29
CA ASN A 99 6.88 21.32 -17.64
C ASN A 99 7.46 20.92 -19.02
N ASN A 100 6.82 20.01 -19.76
CA ASN A 100 7.30 19.47 -21.04
C ASN A 100 8.73 18.90 -20.96
N ILE A 101 9.11 18.32 -19.83
CA ILE A 101 10.41 17.68 -19.64
C ILE A 101 10.30 16.24 -20.17
N PRO A 102 11.06 15.85 -21.21
CA PRO A 102 11.05 14.48 -21.69
C PRO A 102 11.71 13.57 -20.65
N LEU A 103 10.95 12.60 -20.14
CA LEU A 103 11.45 11.56 -19.24
C LEU A 103 12.05 10.42 -20.08
N THR A 104 13.33 10.14 -19.89
CA THR A 104 14.00 8.98 -20.49
C THR A 104 13.73 7.73 -19.64
N ILE A 105 13.90 6.53 -20.21
CA ILE A 105 13.78 5.26 -19.46
C ILE A 105 14.71 5.24 -18.23
N GLY A 106 15.90 5.83 -18.34
CA GLY A 106 16.82 5.99 -17.21
C GLY A 106 16.23 6.82 -16.07
N ASP A 107 15.55 7.92 -16.39
CA ASP A 107 14.92 8.81 -15.41
C ASP A 107 13.74 8.14 -14.71
N ILE A 108 13.00 7.28 -15.42
CA ILE A 108 11.90 6.51 -14.84
C ILE A 108 12.43 5.47 -13.84
N LEU A 109 13.55 4.81 -14.15
CA LEU A 109 14.17 3.84 -13.24
C LEU A 109 14.75 4.51 -12.00
N THR A 110 15.45 5.62 -12.16
CA THR A 110 15.98 6.38 -11.01
C THR A 110 14.86 6.97 -10.18
N LEU A 111 13.77 7.43 -10.80
CA LEU A 111 12.55 7.85 -10.11
C LEU A 111 11.93 6.72 -9.31
N GLY A 112 11.74 5.54 -9.91
CA GLY A 112 11.19 4.39 -9.20
C GLY A 112 11.97 4.05 -7.94
N LEU A 113 13.30 3.93 -8.06
CA LEU A 113 14.18 3.65 -6.93
C LEU A 113 14.14 4.76 -5.86
N SER A 114 14.17 6.01 -6.29
CA SER A 114 14.14 7.17 -5.38
C SER A 114 12.79 7.27 -4.65
N CYS A 115 11.68 7.07 -5.36
CA CYS A 115 10.33 7.06 -4.77
C CYS A 115 10.16 5.91 -3.78
N THR A 116 10.67 4.71 -4.09
CA THR A 116 10.65 3.58 -3.15
C THR A 116 11.48 3.89 -1.90
N ALA A 117 12.70 4.37 -2.06
CA ALA A 117 13.56 4.75 -0.93
C ALA A 117 12.93 5.87 -0.08
N ALA A 118 12.37 6.90 -0.73
CA ALA A 118 11.69 8.00 -0.05
C ALA A 118 10.43 7.53 0.69
N SER A 119 9.67 6.59 0.11
CA SER A 119 8.45 6.06 0.74
C SER A 119 8.73 5.32 2.05
N MET A 120 9.86 4.59 2.13
CA MET A 120 10.27 3.90 3.36
C MET A 120 10.76 4.90 4.43
N SER A 121 11.27 6.07 4.02
CA SER A 121 11.75 7.11 4.91
C SER A 121 10.64 8.03 5.44
N SER A 122 9.46 8.02 4.83
CA SER A 122 8.36 8.90 5.23
C SER A 122 7.76 8.41 6.55
N ALA A 123 7.85 9.22 7.60
CA ALA A 123 7.19 8.94 8.87
C ALA A 123 5.66 8.78 8.66
N THR A 124 5.04 7.87 9.41
CA THR A 124 3.61 7.55 9.37
C THR A 124 2.76 8.70 9.95
N VAL A 125 2.79 9.86 9.32
CA VAL A 125 2.00 11.04 9.71
C VAL A 125 1.00 11.34 8.58
N PRO A 126 -0.29 11.60 8.87
CA PRO A 126 -1.33 11.82 7.86
C PRO A 126 -1.02 12.91 6.83
N SER A 127 -0.14 13.85 7.15
CA SER A 127 0.28 14.97 6.30
C SER A 127 1.71 14.86 5.73
N ALA A 128 2.42 13.75 5.96
CA ALA A 128 3.81 13.60 5.50
C ALA A 128 3.95 13.54 3.97
N ALA A 129 2.89 13.21 3.23
CA ALA A 129 2.91 13.21 1.77
C ALA A 129 2.81 14.61 1.14
N LEU A 130 2.52 15.65 1.94
CA LEU A 130 2.36 17.05 1.50
C LEU A 130 3.64 17.89 1.71
N VAL A 131 4.61 17.38 2.48
CA VAL A 131 5.89 18.03 2.80
C VAL A 131 7.04 17.42 2.01
#